data_AF-A0A6G4R9G3-F1
#
_entry.id   AF-A0A6G4R9G3-F1
#
_cell.length_a   1.000
_cell.length_b   1.000
_cell.length_c   1.000
_cell.angle_alpha   90.00
_cell.angle_beta   90.00
_cell.angle_gamma   90.00
#
_symmetry.space_group_name_H-M   'P 1'
#
loop_
_entity.id
_entity.type
_entity.pdbx_description
1 polymer ?
#
loop_
_entity_poly.entity_id
_entity_poly.type
_entity_poly.pdbx_seq_one_letter_code
_entity_poly.pdbx_strand_id
1 'polypeptide(L)'
;MAEINGLEDEIVEEGHFIVPDSVEDKECWYTYVEHEERGKIPCSPHSLYPSWIDGANPDEDELVTFQEALEAVEKSRAKHGHDDGLTGVMLALSADVVPDLAVIDIDDCVGPESGEMTELAANMIEDLDSTFWEVSPSGTGLHGYYFDSKGLDSEYQQKDTLELYTNRGVTFTGRHVKGTAQEIDECPGMIGAYQRMYNDEKYSESDTSDVHEQKLRESVQGREYLDGGLDDESHTSGRGDGVDALSGRTKRVAEAMIQYGDDDLVRLYENGDSRDVWSEWETMKKDEDGNERLMPDRSSAEFSLLMKICWWGMVADMFDFQLDQSEIEEIFLSSDIARRQKCARPDYVSLSAYKAIEKTRRDYLDD
;
A
#
# COMPACT_ATOMS: atom_id res chain seq x y z
N MET A 1 29.81 13.09 0.23
CA MET A 1 29.22 12.28 1.30
C MET A 1 29.59 12.89 2.63
N ALA A 2 28.60 13.34 3.40
CA ALA A 2 28.74 13.22 4.84
C ALA A 2 28.81 11.71 5.11
N GLU A 3 29.88 11.24 5.74
CA GLU A 3 29.94 9.87 6.26
C GLU A 3 28.87 9.76 7.34
N ILE A 4 27.70 9.22 6.99
CA ILE A 4 26.69 8.76 7.93
C ILE A 4 27.09 7.34 8.33
N ASN A 5 28.24 7.23 8.99
CA ASN A 5 28.74 5.95 9.50
C ASN A 5 27.95 5.57 10.75
N GLY A 6 27.04 4.60 10.63
CA GLY A 6 26.48 3.87 11.77
C GLY A 6 24.97 3.62 11.78
N LEU A 7 24.23 3.97 10.72
CA LEU A 7 22.76 3.96 10.69
C LEU A 7 22.14 2.97 9.71
N GLU A 8 22.96 2.38 8.83
CA GLU A 8 22.50 1.57 7.70
C GLU A 8 22.17 0.12 8.12
N ASP A 9 22.88 -0.47 9.10
CA ASP A 9 22.88 -1.91 9.40
C ASP A 9 21.53 -2.54 9.81
N GLU A 10 20.54 -1.77 10.29
CA GLU A 10 19.23 -2.32 10.72
C GLU A 10 18.17 -2.34 9.59
N ILE A 11 18.21 -1.38 8.66
CA ILE A 11 17.24 -1.28 7.55
C ILE A 11 17.82 -1.82 6.23
N VAL A 12 19.11 -1.57 5.96
CA VAL A 12 19.78 -1.93 4.71
C VAL A 12 21.01 -2.76 5.05
N GLU A 13 21.19 -3.93 4.44
CA GLU A 13 22.47 -4.63 4.60
C GLU A 13 23.57 -3.84 3.88
N GLU A 14 24.61 -3.42 4.61
CA GLU A 14 25.70 -2.59 4.06
C GLU A 14 26.26 -3.20 2.76
N GLY A 15 26.17 -2.45 1.66
CA GLY A 15 26.65 -2.87 0.33
C GLY A 15 25.67 -3.73 -0.48
N HIS A 16 24.45 -3.96 -0.01
CA HIS A 16 23.41 -4.70 -0.73
C HIS A 16 22.57 -3.77 -1.61
N PHE A 17 23.02 -3.56 -2.84
CA PHE A 17 22.27 -2.84 -3.86
C PHE A 17 21.51 -3.83 -4.75
N ILE A 18 20.21 -3.60 -4.93
CA ILE A 18 19.36 -4.41 -5.79
C ILE A 18 18.70 -3.51 -6.83
N VAL A 19 18.69 -3.98 -8.08
CA VAL A 19 17.85 -3.42 -9.14
C VAL A 19 16.91 -4.54 -9.57
N PRO A 20 15.58 -4.36 -9.52
CA PRO A 20 14.66 -5.41 -9.94
C PRO A 20 14.85 -5.77 -11.42
N ASP A 21 14.88 -7.08 -11.74
CA ASP A 21 15.07 -7.60 -13.10
C ASP A 21 14.02 -7.03 -14.08
N SER A 22 12.83 -6.73 -13.57
CA SER A 22 11.72 -6.17 -14.33
C SER A 22 11.99 -4.78 -14.93
N VAL A 23 13.02 -4.07 -14.47
CA VAL A 23 13.39 -2.72 -14.95
C VAL A 23 14.88 -2.56 -15.29
N GLU A 24 15.78 -3.42 -14.82
CA GLU A 24 17.24 -3.25 -14.98
C GLU A 24 17.68 -3.07 -16.45
N ASP A 25 17.25 -3.99 -17.32
CA ASP A 25 17.63 -4.03 -18.74
C ASP A 25 16.71 -3.20 -19.66
N LYS A 26 15.72 -2.49 -19.11
CA LYS A 26 14.81 -1.66 -19.89
C LYS A 26 15.39 -0.27 -20.14
N GLU A 27 15.12 0.30 -21.31
CA GLU A 27 15.39 1.71 -21.62
C GLU A 27 14.35 2.60 -20.92
N CYS A 28 14.43 2.68 -19.59
CA CYS A 28 13.52 3.46 -18.74
C CYS A 28 14.26 4.32 -17.70
N TRP A 29 15.59 4.41 -17.80
CA TRP A 29 16.44 5.12 -16.86
C TRP A 29 16.99 6.40 -17.47
N TYR A 30 17.18 7.40 -16.63
CA TYR A 30 17.93 8.60 -16.94
C TYR A 30 18.65 9.09 -15.69
N THR A 31 19.28 10.27 -15.72
CA THR A 31 20.11 10.74 -14.60
C THR A 31 19.51 11.97 -13.92
N TYR A 32 20.06 12.38 -12.78
CA TYR A 32 19.69 13.64 -12.15
C TYR A 32 20.90 14.32 -11.51
N VAL A 33 20.75 15.62 -11.26
CA VAL A 33 21.66 16.40 -10.40
C VAL A 33 20.88 16.96 -9.22
N GLU A 34 21.51 16.97 -8.04
CA GLU A 34 20.98 17.64 -6.86
C GLU A 34 21.35 19.12 -6.88
N HIS A 35 20.36 19.98 -6.69
CA HIS A 35 20.50 21.43 -6.75
C HIS A 35 19.89 22.06 -5.50
N GLU A 36 20.66 22.91 -4.80
CA GLU A 36 20.29 23.48 -3.49
C GLU A 36 18.87 24.09 -3.46
N GLU A 37 18.48 24.86 -4.48
CA GLU A 37 17.17 25.53 -4.50
C GLU A 37 16.03 24.74 -5.18
N ARG A 38 16.36 23.74 -5.99
CA ARG A 38 15.40 23.08 -6.91
C ARG A 38 15.24 21.61 -6.63
N GLY A 39 15.95 21.08 -5.64
CA GLY A 39 16.00 19.66 -5.34
C GLY A 39 16.65 18.88 -6.48
N LYS A 40 16.05 17.74 -6.81
CA LYS A 40 16.61 16.76 -7.74
C LYS A 40 16.12 17.07 -9.16
N ILE A 41 17.03 17.50 -10.04
CA ILE A 41 16.72 17.93 -11.41
C ILE A 41 17.07 16.81 -12.41
N PRO A 42 16.08 16.29 -13.18
CA PRO A 42 16.28 15.36 -14.29
C PRO A 42 17.32 15.85 -15.31
N CYS A 43 18.23 14.96 -15.71
CA CYS A 43 19.30 15.23 -16.64
C CYS A 43 19.50 14.08 -17.66
N SER A 44 19.89 14.46 -18.87
CA SER A 44 20.27 13.55 -19.95
C SER A 44 21.45 12.67 -19.55
N PRO A 45 21.36 11.33 -19.74
CA PRO A 45 22.49 10.41 -19.54
C PRO A 45 23.59 10.60 -20.61
N HIS A 46 23.29 11.25 -21.74
CA HIS A 46 24.21 11.43 -22.86
C HIS A 46 25.22 12.56 -22.66
N SER A 47 25.03 13.35 -21.60
CA SER A 47 25.91 14.46 -21.25
C SER A 47 26.61 14.21 -19.93
N LEU A 48 27.95 14.28 -19.95
CA LEU A 48 28.75 14.21 -18.71
C LEU A 48 28.63 15.47 -17.85
N TYR A 49 28.03 16.55 -18.37
CA TYR A 49 27.68 17.74 -17.61
C TYR A 49 26.15 17.79 -17.44
N PRO A 50 25.60 18.24 -16.29
CA PRO A 50 24.15 18.32 -16.10
C PRO A 50 23.45 19.05 -17.25
N SER A 51 22.64 18.30 -18.01
CA SER A 51 21.85 18.80 -19.14
C SER A 51 20.41 18.45 -18.90
N TRP A 52 19.59 19.45 -18.57
CA TRP A 52 18.23 19.23 -18.07
C TRP A 52 17.29 18.66 -19.13
N ILE A 53 16.44 17.73 -18.70
CA ILE A 53 15.38 17.12 -19.51
C ILE A 53 14.03 17.23 -18.76
N ASP A 54 12.93 16.90 -19.44
CA ASP A 54 11.63 16.76 -18.79
C ASP A 54 11.56 15.40 -18.08
N GLY A 55 11.58 15.39 -16.75
CA GLY A 55 11.46 14.13 -15.99
C GLY A 55 10.03 13.62 -15.82
N ALA A 56 9.01 14.41 -16.19
CA ALA A 56 7.64 13.91 -16.22
C ALA A 56 7.37 13.14 -17.52
N ASN A 57 7.94 13.62 -18.62
CA ASN A 57 7.80 13.00 -19.93
C ASN A 57 9.12 13.10 -20.72
N PRO A 58 10.13 12.29 -20.37
CA PRO A 58 11.40 12.27 -21.09
C PRO A 58 11.21 11.77 -22.52
N ASP A 59 11.95 12.34 -23.47
CA ASP A 59 11.99 11.84 -24.84
C ASP A 59 12.59 10.42 -24.87
N GLU A 60 12.14 9.57 -25.78
CA GLU A 60 12.60 8.16 -25.87
C GLU A 60 14.12 8.04 -26.03
N ASP A 61 14.77 9.01 -26.71
CA ASP A 61 16.22 9.03 -26.89
C ASP A 61 16.99 9.47 -25.65
N GLU A 62 16.33 9.98 -24.61
CA GLU A 62 16.92 10.31 -23.31
C GLU A 62 16.87 9.14 -22.32
N LEU A 63 16.20 8.04 -22.68
CA LEU A 63 16.10 6.85 -21.86
C LEU A 63 17.18 5.83 -22.22
N VAL A 64 17.78 5.23 -21.19
CA VAL A 64 18.85 4.23 -21.31
C VAL A 64 18.61 3.11 -20.30
N THR A 65 19.45 2.06 -20.35
CA THR A 65 19.44 1.01 -19.32
C THR A 65 19.99 1.49 -17.98
N PHE A 66 19.72 0.76 -16.88
CA PHE A 66 20.26 1.12 -15.56
C PHE A 66 21.79 1.26 -15.59
N GLN A 67 22.45 0.28 -16.21
CA GLN A 67 23.91 0.24 -16.31
C GLN A 67 24.48 1.44 -17.07
N GLU A 68 23.84 1.86 -18.17
CA GLU A 68 24.27 3.03 -18.94
C GLU A 68 24.09 4.33 -18.17
N ALA A 69 22.97 4.49 -17.46
CA ALA A 69 22.73 5.65 -16.60
C ALA A 69 23.75 5.72 -15.45
N LEU A 70 24.04 4.58 -14.80
CA LEU A 70 25.06 4.49 -13.75
C LEU A 70 26.45 4.85 -14.28
N GLU A 71 26.83 4.31 -15.44
CA GLU A 71 28.10 4.64 -16.09
C GLU A 71 28.22 6.14 -16.44
N ALA A 72 27.11 6.77 -16.86
CA ALA A 72 27.08 8.20 -17.14
C ALA A 72 27.35 9.01 -15.86
N VAL A 73 26.73 8.63 -14.73
CA VAL A 73 26.96 9.24 -13.42
C VAL A 73 28.42 9.09 -12.99
N GLU A 74 28.99 7.90 -13.09
CA GLU A 74 30.38 7.63 -12.72
C GLU A 74 31.37 8.45 -13.57
N LYS A 75 31.18 8.45 -14.90
CA LYS A 75 32.03 9.22 -15.83
C LYS A 75 31.89 10.72 -15.60
N SER A 76 30.69 11.20 -15.32
CA SER A 76 30.43 12.60 -15.00
C SER A 76 31.16 13.02 -13.74
N ARG A 77 31.00 12.27 -12.64
CA ARG A 77 31.66 12.53 -11.35
C ARG A 77 33.18 12.44 -11.44
N ALA A 78 33.71 11.46 -12.17
CA ALA A 78 35.15 11.32 -12.39
C ALA A 78 35.75 12.54 -13.11
N LYS A 79 34.96 13.21 -13.96
CA LYS A 79 35.39 14.36 -14.76
C LYS A 79 35.15 15.70 -14.08
N HIS A 80 34.01 15.86 -13.41
CA HIS A 80 33.54 17.15 -12.89
C HIS A 80 33.55 17.23 -11.36
N GLY A 81 33.75 16.12 -10.66
CA GLY A 81 33.61 16.05 -9.20
C GLY A 81 32.16 15.83 -8.79
N HIS A 82 31.93 15.70 -7.47
CA HIS A 82 30.59 15.46 -6.93
C HIS A 82 29.68 16.68 -7.01
N ASP A 83 30.24 17.88 -6.87
CA ASP A 83 29.45 19.13 -6.78
C ASP A 83 28.98 19.61 -8.16
N ASP A 84 29.73 19.33 -9.22
CA ASP A 84 29.45 19.79 -10.59
C ASP A 84 29.05 18.65 -11.56
N GLY A 85 29.08 17.40 -11.09
CA GLY A 85 28.74 16.21 -11.87
C GLY A 85 27.30 15.74 -11.63
N LEU A 86 26.88 14.73 -12.38
CA LEU A 86 25.61 14.04 -12.16
C LEU A 86 25.59 13.38 -10.77
N THR A 87 24.44 13.43 -10.12
CA THR A 87 24.25 12.94 -8.75
C THR A 87 23.81 11.49 -8.72
N GLY A 88 22.88 11.07 -9.56
CA GLY A 88 22.38 9.69 -9.52
C GLY A 88 21.47 9.36 -10.69
N VAL A 89 20.74 8.26 -10.55
CA VAL A 89 19.81 7.76 -11.57
C VAL A 89 18.36 7.99 -11.15
N MET A 90 17.49 8.08 -12.16
CA MET A 90 16.03 8.17 -12.00
C MET A 90 15.38 7.11 -12.89
N LEU A 91 14.29 6.54 -12.41
CA LEU A 91 13.44 5.59 -13.12
C LEU A 91 12.20 6.33 -13.65
N ALA A 92 11.92 6.24 -14.95
CA ALA A 92 10.73 6.82 -15.55
C ALA A 92 9.49 5.94 -15.27
N LEU A 93 8.44 6.54 -14.69
CA LEU A 93 7.16 5.85 -14.40
C LEU A 93 6.10 6.03 -15.50
N SER A 94 6.42 6.71 -16.61
CA SER A 94 5.42 6.95 -17.66
C SER A 94 4.89 5.63 -18.21
N ALA A 95 3.57 5.54 -18.36
CA ALA A 95 2.89 4.34 -18.86
C ALA A 95 3.33 3.92 -20.28
N ASP A 96 3.85 4.86 -21.07
CA ASP A 96 4.41 4.58 -22.39
C ASP A 96 5.79 3.90 -22.32
N VAL A 97 6.47 3.98 -21.17
CA VAL A 97 7.82 3.44 -20.94
C VAL A 97 7.74 2.15 -20.11
N VAL A 98 7.12 2.22 -18.94
CA VAL A 98 6.88 1.06 -18.06
C VAL A 98 5.40 1.05 -17.68
N PRO A 99 4.55 0.29 -18.39
CA PRO A 99 3.12 0.22 -18.11
C PRO A 99 2.85 -0.16 -16.66
N ASP A 100 1.83 0.47 -16.08
CA ASP A 100 1.30 0.19 -14.75
C ASP A 100 2.28 0.38 -13.58
N LEU A 101 3.51 0.88 -13.80
CA LEU A 101 4.45 1.07 -12.71
C LEU A 101 4.03 2.25 -11.82
N ALA A 102 3.91 1.97 -10.53
CA ALA A 102 3.51 2.89 -9.48
C ALA A 102 4.57 2.97 -8.38
N VAL A 103 4.67 4.14 -7.75
CA VAL A 103 5.56 4.37 -6.62
C VAL A 103 4.82 5.06 -5.48
N ILE A 104 4.96 4.51 -4.28
CA ILE A 104 4.71 5.19 -3.01
C ILE A 104 6.01 5.85 -2.56
N ASP A 105 5.97 7.15 -2.27
CA ASP A 105 7.07 7.91 -1.68
C ASP A 105 6.66 8.42 -0.30
N ILE A 106 7.46 8.06 0.72
CA ILE A 106 7.23 8.44 2.11
C ILE A 106 8.43 9.25 2.59
N ASP A 107 8.24 10.57 2.68
CA ASP A 107 9.26 11.50 3.14
C ASP A 107 9.46 11.45 4.67
N ASP A 108 10.71 11.66 5.09
CA ASP A 108 11.13 11.80 6.49
C ASP A 108 10.58 10.74 7.45
N CYS A 109 10.44 9.51 6.95
CA CYS A 109 9.87 8.39 7.67
C CYS A 109 10.88 7.48 8.35
N VAL A 110 12.18 7.67 8.12
CA VAL A 110 13.28 6.97 8.77
C VAL A 110 14.04 7.96 9.66
N GLY A 111 14.14 7.65 10.94
CA GLY A 111 14.88 8.46 11.91
C GLY A 111 16.37 8.54 11.56
N PRO A 112 16.93 9.74 11.29
CA PRO A 112 18.31 9.86 10.81
C PRO A 112 19.37 9.47 11.84
N GLU A 113 19.02 9.33 13.12
CA GLU A 113 19.93 8.87 14.19
C GLU A 113 19.54 7.51 14.78
N SER A 114 18.30 7.06 14.58
CA SER A 114 17.81 5.81 15.16
C SER A 114 17.68 4.68 14.13
N GLY A 115 17.51 5.00 12.84
CA GLY A 115 17.07 4.02 11.85
C GLY A 115 15.65 3.51 12.11
N GLU A 116 14.92 4.08 13.06
CA GLU A 116 13.56 3.65 13.35
C GLU A 116 12.61 4.24 12.32
N MET A 117 11.74 3.40 11.76
CA MET A 117 10.67 3.82 10.87
C MET A 117 9.51 4.44 11.67
N THR A 118 8.83 5.42 11.08
CA THR A 118 7.54 5.88 11.60
C THR A 118 6.51 4.74 11.54
N GLU A 119 5.46 4.82 12.36
CA GLU A 119 4.39 3.82 12.34
C GLU A 119 3.73 3.70 10.96
N LEU A 120 3.60 4.81 10.22
CA LEU A 120 3.09 4.79 8.84
C LEU A 120 3.98 3.94 7.93
N ALA A 121 5.28 4.22 7.90
CA ALA A 121 6.23 3.49 7.05
C ALA A 121 6.31 2.01 7.43
N ALA A 122 6.37 1.69 8.72
CA ALA A 122 6.39 0.31 9.19
C ALA A 122 5.14 -0.46 8.77
N ASN A 123 3.95 0.13 8.93
CA ASN A 123 2.69 -0.50 8.51
C ASN A 123 2.62 -0.68 6.98
N MET A 124 3.10 0.28 6.20
CA MET A 124 3.08 0.17 4.73
C MET A 124 4.06 -0.90 4.22
N ILE A 125 5.25 -1.01 4.82
CA ILE A 125 6.19 -2.08 4.51
C ILE A 125 5.60 -3.44 4.89
N GLU A 126 4.94 -3.57 6.04
CA GLU A 126 4.27 -4.82 6.42
C GLU A 126 3.14 -5.18 5.46
N ASP A 127 2.35 -4.18 5.04
CA ASP A 127 1.22 -4.37 4.13
C ASP A 127 1.64 -4.72 2.69
N LEU A 128 2.83 -4.28 2.29
CA LEU A 128 3.39 -4.43 0.94
C LEU A 128 4.77 -5.11 1.00
N ASP A 129 4.94 -6.08 1.90
CA ASP A 129 6.20 -6.82 2.07
C ASP A 129 6.56 -7.65 0.83
N SER A 130 5.55 -7.99 0.02
CA SER A 130 5.69 -8.70 -1.25
C SER A 130 6.31 -7.87 -2.39
N THR A 131 6.50 -6.56 -2.21
CA THR A 131 7.04 -5.69 -3.26
C THR A 131 8.39 -5.08 -2.90
N PHE A 132 9.06 -4.50 -3.90
CA PHE A 132 10.38 -3.88 -3.73
C PHE A 132 10.30 -2.54 -3.02
N TRP A 133 11.12 -2.39 -1.97
CA TRP A 133 11.32 -1.13 -1.26
C TRP A 133 12.79 -0.72 -1.21
N GLU A 134 13.05 0.57 -1.31
CA GLU A 134 14.39 1.14 -1.11
C GLU A 134 14.39 2.37 -0.19
N VAL A 135 15.57 2.71 0.33
CA VAL A 135 15.81 3.96 1.05
C VAL A 135 16.14 5.10 0.07
N SER A 136 15.30 6.13 0.03
CA SER A 136 15.42 7.29 -0.86
C SER A 136 16.76 8.01 -0.70
N PRO A 137 17.26 8.79 -1.68
CA PRO A 137 18.62 9.36 -1.62
C PRO A 137 18.95 10.19 -0.37
N SER A 138 17.96 10.78 0.31
CA SER A 138 18.18 11.53 1.56
C SER A 138 18.63 10.64 2.72
N GLY A 139 18.32 9.34 2.67
CA GLY A 139 18.50 8.40 3.78
C GLY A 139 17.37 8.46 4.82
N THR A 140 16.41 9.39 4.67
CA THR A 140 15.29 9.57 5.60
C THR A 140 13.94 9.17 5.00
N GLY A 141 13.84 9.01 3.68
CA GLY A 141 12.62 8.58 3.00
C GLY A 141 12.69 7.16 2.47
N LEU A 142 11.54 6.64 2.05
CA LEU A 142 11.39 5.30 1.47
C LEU A 142 10.60 5.37 0.16
N HIS A 143 10.99 4.56 -0.82
CA HIS A 143 10.19 4.32 -2.01
C HIS A 143 9.72 2.86 -2.04
N GLY A 144 8.43 2.65 -2.28
CA GLY A 144 7.84 1.33 -2.56
C GLY A 144 7.33 1.26 -3.99
N TYR A 145 7.76 0.26 -4.76
CA TYR A 145 7.45 0.12 -6.19
C TYR A 145 6.51 -1.06 -6.40
N TYR A 146 5.51 -0.95 -7.26
CA TYR A 146 4.60 -2.06 -7.61
C TYR A 146 3.93 -1.79 -8.96
N PHE A 147 3.40 -2.83 -9.60
CA PHE A 147 2.59 -2.70 -10.81
C PHE A 147 1.09 -2.59 -10.45
N ASP A 148 0.45 -1.49 -10.81
CA ASP A 148 -0.96 -1.20 -10.56
C ASP A 148 -1.71 -0.85 -11.85
N SER A 149 -2.47 -1.82 -12.37
CA SER A 149 -3.28 -1.66 -13.60
C SER A 149 -4.57 -0.84 -13.42
N LYS A 150 -4.85 -0.32 -12.22
CA LYS A 150 -6.02 0.52 -11.93
C LYS A 150 -5.66 2.00 -11.82
N GLY A 151 -4.44 2.30 -11.41
CA GLY A 151 -3.90 3.66 -11.36
C GLY A 151 -4.55 4.57 -10.32
N LEU A 152 -4.20 5.86 -10.39
CA LEU A 152 -4.71 6.90 -9.49
C LEU A 152 -6.15 7.28 -9.82
N ASP A 153 -6.90 7.60 -8.77
CA ASP A 153 -8.22 8.20 -8.86
C ASP A 153 -8.12 9.72 -9.04
N SER A 154 -8.63 10.21 -10.17
CA SER A 154 -8.59 11.63 -10.52
C SER A 154 -9.42 12.53 -9.59
N GLU A 155 -10.29 11.96 -8.76
CA GLU A 155 -11.13 12.72 -7.83
C GLU A 155 -10.39 13.17 -6.55
N TYR A 156 -9.20 12.61 -6.29
CA TYR A 156 -8.43 12.87 -5.06
C TYR A 156 -7.15 13.67 -5.35
N GLN A 157 -6.89 14.69 -4.53
CA GLN A 157 -5.68 15.51 -4.61
C GLN A 157 -4.56 14.92 -3.75
N GLN A 158 -3.35 14.76 -4.29
CA GLN A 158 -2.19 14.32 -3.51
C GLN A 158 -1.95 15.25 -2.30
N LYS A 159 -1.61 14.66 -1.14
CA LYS A 159 -1.20 15.41 0.06
C LYS A 159 0.24 15.04 0.42
N ASP A 160 0.92 15.98 1.06
CA ASP A 160 2.33 15.87 1.45
C ASP A 160 2.64 14.71 2.43
N THR A 161 1.63 14.08 3.05
CA THR A 161 1.86 12.96 3.98
C THR A 161 2.15 11.64 3.26
N LEU A 162 1.63 11.47 2.05
CA LEU A 162 1.85 10.27 1.25
C LEU A 162 1.79 10.65 -0.23
N GLU A 163 2.96 10.65 -0.87
CA GLU A 163 3.07 10.98 -2.28
C GLU A 163 2.97 9.71 -3.13
N LEU A 164 2.12 9.75 -4.15
CA LEU A 164 1.84 8.62 -5.02
C LEU A 164 2.08 9.00 -6.48
N TYR A 165 2.87 8.20 -7.18
CA TYR A 165 3.37 8.54 -8.51
C TYR A 165 3.12 7.44 -9.54
N THR A 166 2.66 7.87 -10.72
CA THR A 166 2.42 7.00 -11.90
C THR A 166 2.83 7.66 -13.22
N ASN A 167 3.32 8.91 -13.19
CA ASN A 167 3.49 9.72 -14.41
C ASN A 167 4.63 10.74 -14.29
N ARG A 168 5.66 10.40 -13.53
CA ARG A 168 6.91 11.15 -13.44
C ARG A 168 8.05 10.21 -13.10
N GLY A 169 9.29 10.57 -13.36
CA GLY A 169 10.39 9.79 -12.83
C GLY A 169 10.65 10.05 -11.36
N VAL A 170 11.14 9.00 -10.70
CA VAL A 170 11.53 8.98 -9.29
C VAL A 170 13.02 8.69 -9.19
N THR A 171 13.68 9.22 -8.18
CA THR A 171 15.05 8.80 -7.90
C THR A 171 15.08 7.34 -7.49
N PHE A 172 16.19 6.68 -7.84
CA PHE A 172 16.42 5.30 -7.49
C PHE A 172 17.81 5.14 -6.89
N THR A 173 17.91 4.38 -5.81
CA THR A 173 19.17 4.15 -5.09
C THR A 173 19.59 2.69 -5.10
N GLY A 174 18.64 1.77 -5.25
CA GLY A 174 18.85 0.33 -5.07
C GLY A 174 19.16 -0.07 -3.63
N ARG A 175 19.12 0.84 -2.65
CA ARG A 175 19.36 0.54 -1.22
C ARG A 175 18.16 -0.20 -0.65
N HIS A 176 18.11 -1.49 -0.93
CA HIS A 176 16.99 -2.38 -0.62
C HIS A 176 16.67 -2.41 0.88
N VAL A 177 15.39 -2.29 1.21
CA VAL A 177 14.90 -2.43 2.58
C VAL A 177 14.82 -3.91 2.94
N LYS A 178 15.55 -4.29 3.98
CA LYS A 178 15.63 -5.66 4.49
C LYS A 178 14.25 -6.21 4.83
N GLY A 179 13.98 -7.45 4.40
CA GLY A 179 12.73 -8.15 4.67
C GLY A 179 11.62 -7.90 3.65
N THR A 180 11.84 -7.00 2.69
CA THR A 180 10.93 -6.79 1.55
C THR A 180 11.38 -7.60 0.33
N ALA A 181 10.51 -7.77 -0.67
CA ALA A 181 10.85 -8.49 -1.90
C ALA A 181 11.97 -7.79 -2.69
N GLN A 182 12.69 -8.58 -3.49
CA GLN A 182 13.71 -8.08 -4.41
C GLN A 182 13.13 -7.74 -5.79
N GLU A 183 11.88 -8.16 -6.03
CA GLU A 183 11.13 -7.93 -7.27
C GLU A 183 9.99 -6.94 -7.05
N ILE A 184 9.52 -6.35 -8.15
CA ILE A 184 8.33 -5.49 -8.17
C ILE A 184 7.11 -6.37 -8.43
N ASP A 185 6.15 -6.38 -7.51
CA ASP A 185 4.98 -7.26 -7.57
C ASP A 185 3.77 -6.59 -8.25
N GLU A 186 2.81 -7.39 -8.70
CA GLU A 186 1.53 -6.91 -9.23
C GLU A 186 0.54 -6.65 -8.08
N CYS A 187 0.23 -5.38 -7.83
CA CYS A 187 -0.72 -4.92 -6.80
C CYS A 187 -1.86 -4.07 -7.40
N PRO A 188 -2.79 -4.64 -8.20
CA PRO A 188 -3.85 -3.87 -8.86
C PRO A 188 -4.78 -3.14 -7.87
N GLY A 189 -4.97 -1.83 -8.06
CA GLY A 189 -5.88 -1.02 -7.24
C GLY A 189 -5.29 -0.51 -5.93
N MET A 190 -4.05 -0.85 -5.62
CA MET A 190 -3.37 -0.49 -4.39
C MET A 190 -3.11 1.01 -4.29
N ILE A 191 -2.64 1.64 -5.38
CA ILE A 191 -2.32 3.08 -5.37
C ILE A 191 -3.58 3.92 -5.14
N GLY A 192 -4.69 3.53 -5.77
CA GLY A 192 -5.98 4.17 -5.55
C GLY A 192 -6.51 3.96 -4.13
N ALA A 193 -6.25 2.80 -3.52
CA ALA A 193 -6.62 2.55 -2.14
C ALA A 193 -5.86 3.47 -1.17
N TYR A 194 -4.54 3.56 -1.30
CA TYR A 194 -3.72 4.47 -0.49
C TYR A 194 -4.05 5.94 -0.74
N GLN A 195 -4.30 6.33 -1.99
CA GLN A 195 -4.74 7.68 -2.31
C GLN A 195 -6.03 8.02 -1.55
N ARG A 196 -7.04 7.15 -1.57
CA ARG A 196 -8.29 7.42 -0.84
C ARG A 196 -8.11 7.47 0.68
N MET A 197 -7.24 6.64 1.24
CA MET A 197 -7.02 6.60 2.68
C MET A 197 -6.33 7.86 3.21
N TYR A 198 -5.31 8.33 2.50
CA TYR A 198 -4.44 9.41 2.99
C TYR A 198 -4.82 10.77 2.37
N ASN A 199 -5.42 10.79 1.18
CA ASN A 199 -5.66 12.00 0.40
C ASN A 199 -7.13 12.49 0.33
N ASP A 200 -8.07 11.87 1.07
CA ASP A 200 -9.47 12.34 1.14
C ASP A 200 -9.64 13.63 2.01
N GLU A 201 -10.36 14.64 1.51
CA GLU A 201 -10.71 15.89 2.22
C GLU A 201 -11.66 15.65 3.41
N LYS A 202 -12.47 14.59 3.42
CA LYS A 202 -13.32 14.25 4.59
C LYS A 202 -12.50 13.89 5.84
N TYR A 203 -11.21 13.65 5.67
CA TYR A 203 -10.25 13.36 6.73
C TYR A 203 -9.29 14.53 7.00
N SER A 204 -9.46 15.70 6.38
CA SER A 204 -8.52 16.82 6.57
C SER A 204 -8.81 17.63 7.84
N GLU A 205 -7.76 17.77 8.67
CA GLU A 205 -7.54 18.72 9.78
C GLU A 205 -7.96 18.35 11.22
N SER A 206 -8.03 17.07 11.60
CA SER A 206 -7.94 16.70 13.03
C SER A 206 -7.01 15.55 13.42
N ASP A 207 -6.44 14.80 12.47
CA ASP A 207 -5.83 13.50 12.80
C ASP A 207 -4.32 13.36 12.50
N THR A 208 -3.60 14.44 12.20
CA THR A 208 -2.14 14.37 11.98
C THR A 208 -1.40 15.52 12.67
N SER A 209 -1.36 15.49 14.00
CA SER A 209 -0.26 16.03 14.84
C SER A 209 -0.67 15.93 16.31
N ASP A 210 0.07 15.14 17.11
CA ASP A 210 0.31 15.21 18.57
C ASP A 210 -0.77 15.75 19.54
N VAL A 211 -2.05 15.72 19.17
CA VAL A 211 -3.20 16.11 19.99
C VAL A 211 -4.20 14.94 20.14
N HIS A 212 -3.90 13.79 19.52
CA HIS A 212 -4.81 12.64 19.45
C HIS A 212 -5.10 12.00 20.82
N GLU A 213 -4.22 12.14 21.83
CA GLU A 213 -4.54 11.67 23.19
C GLU A 213 -5.37 12.66 24.04
N GLN A 214 -5.36 13.97 23.73
CA GLN A 214 -5.96 14.97 24.63
C GLN A 214 -7.37 15.41 24.22
N LYS A 215 -7.74 15.38 22.93
CA LYS A 215 -9.09 15.78 22.48
C LYS A 215 -10.12 14.65 22.39
N LEU A 216 -9.69 13.37 22.35
CA LEU A 216 -10.59 12.23 22.63
C LEU A 216 -11.12 12.29 24.07
N ARG A 217 -10.34 12.83 25.02
CA ARG A 217 -10.75 12.95 26.44
C ARG A 217 -11.82 14.02 26.70
N GLU A 218 -11.96 15.01 25.83
CA GLU A 218 -12.95 16.09 26.02
C GLU A 218 -14.26 15.86 25.24
N SER A 219 -14.26 14.98 24.23
CA SER A 219 -15.46 14.63 23.46
C SER A 219 -16.31 13.54 24.11
N VAL A 220 -15.79 12.81 25.09
CA VAL A 220 -16.55 11.76 25.80
C VAL A 220 -17.28 12.26 27.05
N GLN A 221 -17.07 13.52 27.46
CA GLN A 221 -17.83 14.10 28.57
C GLN A 221 -19.24 14.60 28.23
N GLY A 222 -19.79 14.27 27.07
CA GLY A 222 -21.21 14.50 26.87
C GLY A 222 -21.77 14.05 25.55
N ARG A 223 -22.28 12.81 25.51
CA ARG A 223 -23.67 12.55 25.09
C ARG A 223 -24.06 11.10 25.34
N GLU A 224 -25.21 10.99 26.01
CA GLU A 224 -25.94 9.78 26.32
C GLU A 224 -26.31 8.99 25.06
N TYR A 225 -26.42 7.67 25.23
CA TYR A 225 -27.20 6.74 24.44
C TYR A 225 -28.39 7.40 23.73
N LEU A 226 -28.32 7.53 22.39
CA LEU A 226 -29.50 7.77 21.57
C LEU A 226 -29.41 6.96 20.28
N ASP A 227 -30.14 5.85 20.32
CA ASP A 227 -30.97 5.33 19.24
C ASP A 227 -31.59 6.48 18.42
N GLY A 228 -31.39 6.47 17.11
CA GLY A 228 -31.86 7.52 16.22
C GLY A 228 -31.44 7.27 14.78
N GLY A 229 -32.33 6.64 14.02
CA GLY A 229 -32.17 6.37 12.59
C GLY A 229 -31.87 7.64 11.79
N LEU A 230 -30.97 7.47 10.81
CA LEU A 230 -30.83 8.36 9.68
C LEU A 230 -30.76 7.49 8.44
N ASP A 231 -31.85 7.56 7.69
CA ASP A 231 -32.01 7.03 6.35
C ASP A 231 -31.09 7.82 5.42
N ASP A 232 -30.17 7.14 4.73
CA ASP A 232 -29.49 7.68 3.56
C ASP A 232 -29.62 6.67 2.42
N GLU A 233 -30.73 6.79 1.69
CA GLU A 233 -30.93 6.11 0.43
C GLU A 233 -30.06 6.77 -0.64
N SER A 234 -29.02 6.07 -1.10
CA SER A 234 -28.84 5.70 -2.52
C SER A 234 -27.38 5.30 -2.79
N HIS A 235 -27.10 3.99 -2.69
CA HIS A 235 -26.12 3.17 -3.44
C HIS A 235 -25.92 1.82 -2.72
N THR A 236 -27.02 1.10 -2.44
CA THR A 236 -27.07 -0.08 -1.56
C THR A 236 -27.41 -1.40 -2.27
N SER A 237 -27.49 -1.43 -3.60
CA SER A 237 -27.83 -2.68 -4.30
C SER A 237 -26.72 -3.73 -4.11
N GLY A 238 -26.98 -4.78 -3.32
CA GLY A 238 -26.12 -5.97 -3.19
C GLY A 238 -25.35 -6.13 -1.87
N ARG A 239 -25.42 -5.18 -0.93
CA ARG A 239 -24.70 -5.30 0.36
C ARG A 239 -25.54 -6.05 1.39
N GLY A 240 -25.02 -7.19 1.85
CA GLY A 240 -25.66 -8.02 2.86
C GLY A 240 -27.01 -8.61 2.42
N ASP A 241 -27.26 -8.73 1.11
CA ASP A 241 -28.45 -9.41 0.58
C ASP A 241 -28.29 -10.95 0.57
N GLY A 242 -27.19 -11.45 1.15
CA GLY A 242 -26.85 -12.86 1.21
C GLY A 242 -26.48 -13.44 -0.15
N VAL A 243 -26.40 -14.77 -0.20
CA VAL A 243 -26.00 -15.55 -1.39
C VAL A 243 -26.89 -15.29 -2.61
N ASP A 244 -28.12 -14.81 -2.41
CA ASP A 244 -29.07 -14.54 -3.49
C ASP A 244 -28.67 -13.35 -4.37
N ALA A 245 -27.79 -12.46 -3.89
CA ALA A 245 -27.23 -11.38 -4.68
C ALA A 245 -26.07 -11.80 -5.59
N LEU A 246 -25.45 -12.96 -5.32
CA LEU A 246 -24.31 -13.47 -6.09
C LEU A 246 -24.74 -14.22 -7.35
N SER A 247 -23.83 -14.31 -8.33
CA SER A 247 -24.08 -15.09 -9.54
C SER A 247 -22.84 -15.87 -10.01
N GLY A 248 -23.05 -16.94 -10.80
CA GLY A 248 -21.94 -17.66 -11.42
C GLY A 248 -20.98 -18.32 -10.43
N ARG A 249 -19.70 -17.94 -10.50
CA ARG A 249 -18.61 -18.53 -9.70
C ARG A 249 -18.71 -18.16 -8.23
N THR A 250 -18.98 -16.90 -7.92
CA THR A 250 -19.06 -16.39 -6.54
C THR A 250 -20.20 -17.03 -5.76
N LYS A 251 -21.36 -17.21 -6.39
CA LYS A 251 -22.49 -17.95 -5.80
C LYS A 251 -22.12 -19.40 -5.46
N ARG A 252 -21.45 -20.12 -6.36
CA ARG A 252 -21.03 -21.52 -6.13
C ARG A 252 -20.10 -21.66 -4.92
N VAL A 253 -19.15 -20.73 -4.77
CA VAL A 253 -18.23 -20.75 -3.63
C VAL A 253 -18.96 -20.40 -2.34
N ALA A 254 -19.79 -19.35 -2.32
CA ALA A 254 -20.57 -18.97 -1.14
C ALA A 254 -21.54 -20.07 -0.68
N GLU A 255 -22.25 -20.73 -1.61
CA GLU A 255 -23.13 -21.87 -1.28
C GLU A 255 -22.35 -23.03 -0.66
N ALA A 256 -21.17 -23.35 -1.21
CA ALA A 256 -20.32 -24.40 -0.67
C ALA A 256 -19.76 -24.03 0.72
N MET A 257 -19.33 -22.78 0.90
CA MET A 257 -18.89 -22.24 2.18
C MET A 257 -19.98 -22.37 3.25
N ILE A 258 -21.25 -22.04 2.93
CA ILE A 258 -22.36 -22.15 3.89
C ILE A 258 -22.73 -23.62 4.14
N GLN A 259 -22.68 -24.47 3.11
CA GLN A 259 -23.07 -25.86 3.24
C GLN A 259 -22.04 -26.72 3.98
N TYR A 260 -20.75 -26.43 3.81
CA TYR A 260 -19.64 -27.29 4.24
C TYR A 260 -18.59 -26.57 5.11
N GLY A 261 -18.68 -25.25 5.27
CA GLY A 261 -17.80 -24.47 6.12
C GLY A 261 -17.98 -24.77 7.61
N ASP A 262 -17.02 -24.31 8.41
CA ASP A 262 -17.13 -24.39 9.85
C ASP A 262 -18.18 -23.42 10.42
N ASP A 263 -18.62 -23.68 11.65
CA ASP A 263 -19.68 -22.90 12.31
C ASP A 263 -19.32 -21.40 12.40
N ASP A 264 -18.03 -21.07 12.58
CA ASP A 264 -17.56 -19.68 12.66
C ASP A 264 -17.71 -18.96 11.33
N LEU A 265 -17.36 -19.61 10.22
CA LEU A 265 -17.55 -19.11 8.87
C LEU A 265 -19.02 -18.76 8.65
N VAL A 266 -19.91 -19.75 8.85
CA VAL A 266 -21.34 -19.62 8.55
C VAL A 266 -21.94 -18.53 9.43
N ARG A 267 -21.53 -18.47 10.69
CA ARG A 267 -22.00 -17.46 11.64
C ARG A 267 -21.56 -16.04 11.26
N LEU A 268 -20.29 -15.84 10.88
CA LEU A 268 -19.80 -14.54 10.40
C LEU A 268 -20.49 -14.12 9.10
N TYR A 269 -20.74 -15.07 8.20
CA TYR A 269 -21.34 -14.79 6.90
C TYR A 269 -22.83 -14.47 6.99
N GLU A 270 -23.61 -15.28 7.72
CA GLU A 270 -25.08 -15.16 7.75
C GLU A 270 -25.61 -14.29 8.89
N ASN A 271 -24.87 -14.17 9.99
CA ASN A 271 -25.33 -13.52 11.22
C ASN A 271 -24.31 -12.51 11.77
N GLY A 272 -23.36 -12.07 10.94
CA GLY A 272 -22.24 -11.23 11.33
C GLY A 272 -22.61 -9.94 12.03
N ASP A 273 -23.77 -9.33 11.78
CA ASP A 273 -24.20 -8.10 12.47
C ASP A 273 -24.84 -8.38 13.86
N SER A 274 -25.13 -9.65 14.17
CA SER A 274 -25.75 -10.04 15.43
C SER A 274 -24.85 -9.85 16.64
N ARG A 275 -25.44 -9.34 17.73
CA ARG A 275 -24.76 -9.12 19.02
C ARG A 275 -24.11 -10.38 19.60
N ASP A 276 -24.70 -11.55 19.32
CA ASP A 276 -24.22 -12.83 19.82
C ASP A 276 -22.92 -13.26 19.14
N VAL A 277 -22.66 -12.85 17.89
CA VAL A 277 -21.36 -13.11 17.23
C VAL A 277 -20.24 -12.35 17.93
N TRP A 278 -20.52 -11.12 18.34
CA TRP A 278 -19.51 -10.22 18.88
C TRP A 278 -18.98 -10.57 20.27
N SER A 279 -19.75 -11.30 21.08
CA SER A 279 -19.31 -11.71 22.42
C SER A 279 -18.16 -12.71 22.41
N GLU A 280 -17.91 -13.37 21.28
CA GLU A 280 -16.80 -14.33 21.10
C GLU A 280 -15.57 -13.69 20.44
N TRP A 281 -15.75 -12.52 19.84
CA TRP A 281 -14.70 -11.72 19.21
C TRP A 281 -14.36 -10.53 20.09
N GLU A 282 -14.15 -10.74 21.38
CA GLU A 282 -13.77 -9.68 22.31
C GLU A 282 -12.28 -9.72 22.60
N THR A 283 -11.64 -8.55 22.57
CA THR A 283 -10.25 -8.38 22.99
C THR A 283 -10.18 -7.42 24.15
N MET A 284 -9.20 -7.62 25.04
CA MET A 284 -8.96 -6.67 26.12
C MET A 284 -8.42 -5.37 25.53
N LYS A 285 -9.24 -4.34 25.56
CA LYS A 285 -8.87 -2.97 25.22
C LYS A 285 -8.99 -2.11 26.47
N LYS A 286 -8.12 -1.11 26.61
CA LYS A 286 -8.28 -0.13 27.68
C LYS A 286 -9.41 0.81 27.30
N ASP A 287 -10.36 0.99 28.20
CA ASP A 287 -11.35 2.05 28.11
C ASP A 287 -10.67 3.41 28.34
N GLU A 288 -11.44 4.49 28.17
CA GLU A 288 -10.96 5.86 28.27
C GLU A 288 -10.45 6.23 29.68
N ASP A 289 -10.88 5.49 30.69
CA ASP A 289 -10.42 5.62 32.08
C ASP A 289 -9.16 4.77 32.33
N GLY A 290 -8.61 4.13 31.30
CA GLY A 290 -7.46 3.24 31.37
C GLY A 290 -7.77 1.88 31.99
N ASN A 291 -9.03 1.54 32.22
CA ASN A 291 -9.44 0.24 32.73
C ASN A 291 -9.52 -0.76 31.58
N GLU A 292 -9.01 -1.95 31.80
CA GLU A 292 -9.10 -3.00 30.81
C GLU A 292 -10.56 -3.51 30.75
N ARG A 293 -11.17 -3.45 29.56
CA ARG A 293 -12.49 -4.03 29.26
C ARG A 293 -12.42 -4.92 28.02
N LEU A 294 -13.26 -5.94 28.01
CA LEU A 294 -13.53 -6.72 26.81
C LEU A 294 -14.34 -5.87 25.83
N MET A 295 -13.81 -5.67 24.63
CA MET A 295 -14.47 -4.92 23.55
C MET A 295 -14.48 -5.75 22.27
N PRO A 296 -15.58 -5.73 21.49
CA PRO A 296 -15.65 -6.42 20.20
C PRO A 296 -14.54 -5.96 19.24
N ASP A 297 -13.80 -6.92 18.69
CA ASP A 297 -12.73 -6.72 17.72
C ASP A 297 -13.21 -7.07 16.32
N ARG A 298 -14.08 -6.21 15.81
CA ARG A 298 -14.81 -6.44 14.56
C ARG A 298 -13.91 -6.50 13.33
N SER A 299 -12.80 -5.76 13.32
CA SER A 299 -11.82 -5.82 12.21
C SER A 299 -11.20 -7.21 12.09
N SER A 300 -10.90 -7.87 13.23
CA SER A 300 -10.36 -9.24 13.24
C SER A 300 -11.39 -10.27 12.77
N ALA A 301 -12.67 -10.07 13.10
CA ALA A 301 -13.75 -10.92 12.61
C ALA A 301 -13.97 -10.76 11.09
N GLU A 302 -13.94 -9.52 10.60
CA GLU A 302 -14.01 -9.18 9.16
C GLU A 302 -12.84 -9.84 8.40
N PHE A 303 -11.61 -9.69 8.91
CA PHE A 303 -10.41 -10.30 8.33
C PHE A 303 -10.44 -11.83 8.38
N SER A 304 -10.94 -12.42 9.47
CA SER A 304 -11.14 -13.87 9.59
C SER A 304 -12.10 -14.41 8.52
N LEU A 305 -13.21 -13.73 8.26
CA LEU A 305 -14.12 -14.13 7.19
C LEU A 305 -13.43 -14.04 5.82
N LEU A 306 -12.67 -12.97 5.56
CA LEU A 306 -11.90 -12.83 4.32
C LEU A 306 -10.87 -13.94 4.12
N MET A 307 -10.10 -14.29 5.15
CA MET A 307 -9.17 -15.43 5.11
C MET A 307 -9.88 -16.73 4.76
N LYS A 308 -11.08 -16.95 5.32
CA LYS A 308 -11.89 -18.13 5.02
C LYS A 308 -12.41 -18.10 3.57
N ILE A 309 -12.88 -16.95 3.07
CA ILE A 309 -13.28 -16.79 1.65
C ILE A 309 -12.09 -17.09 0.74
N CYS A 310 -10.90 -16.57 1.04
CA CYS A 310 -9.68 -16.80 0.26
C CYS A 310 -9.32 -18.28 0.22
N TRP A 311 -9.31 -18.97 1.38
CA TRP A 311 -9.02 -20.40 1.43
C TRP A 311 -9.99 -21.22 0.56
N TRP A 312 -11.30 -20.95 0.66
CA TRP A 312 -12.31 -21.63 -0.15
C TRP A 312 -12.20 -21.32 -1.65
N GLY A 313 -11.90 -20.06 -1.99
CA GLY A 313 -11.81 -19.57 -3.36
C GLY A 313 -10.50 -19.91 -4.06
N MET A 314 -9.42 -20.20 -3.32
CA MET A 314 -8.07 -20.34 -3.88
C MET A 314 -7.40 -21.68 -3.56
N VAL A 315 -7.69 -22.28 -2.39
CA VAL A 315 -6.90 -23.41 -1.84
C VAL A 315 -7.68 -24.72 -1.79
N ALA A 316 -9.00 -24.67 -1.55
CA ALA A 316 -9.79 -25.87 -1.25
C ALA A 316 -9.81 -26.96 -2.35
N ASP A 317 -9.36 -26.64 -3.58
CA ASP A 317 -9.34 -27.52 -4.76
C ASP A 317 -10.70 -28.21 -5.04
N MET A 318 -11.79 -27.51 -4.66
CA MET A 318 -13.17 -27.98 -4.84
C MET A 318 -13.81 -27.46 -6.14
N PHE A 319 -13.13 -26.54 -6.83
CA PHE A 319 -13.64 -25.84 -7.99
C PHE A 319 -12.66 -25.94 -9.15
N ASP A 320 -13.19 -25.88 -10.37
CA ASP A 320 -12.44 -25.87 -11.63
C ASP A 320 -11.84 -24.50 -11.96
N PHE A 321 -11.77 -23.61 -10.97
CA PHE A 321 -11.29 -22.23 -11.07
C PHE A 321 -10.82 -21.76 -9.70
N GLN A 322 -10.01 -20.71 -9.69
CA GLN A 322 -9.72 -19.90 -8.50
C GLN A 322 -10.42 -18.55 -8.63
N LEU A 323 -10.80 -17.97 -7.48
CA LEU A 323 -11.36 -16.62 -7.42
C LEU A 323 -10.27 -15.56 -7.56
N ASP A 324 -10.58 -14.49 -8.27
CA ASP A 324 -9.79 -13.26 -8.22
C ASP A 324 -10.21 -12.37 -7.04
N GLN A 325 -9.48 -11.28 -6.81
CA GLN A 325 -9.76 -10.35 -5.72
C GLN A 325 -11.17 -9.76 -5.81
N SER A 326 -11.65 -9.38 -6.99
CA SER A 326 -12.97 -8.77 -7.15
C SER A 326 -14.10 -9.74 -6.79
N GLU A 327 -13.90 -11.02 -7.09
CA GLU A 327 -14.83 -12.09 -6.72
C GLU A 327 -14.82 -12.39 -5.22
N ILE A 328 -13.64 -12.33 -4.57
CA ILE A 328 -13.51 -12.44 -3.10
C ILE A 328 -14.23 -11.27 -2.42
N GLU A 329 -14.05 -10.05 -2.91
CA GLU A 329 -14.73 -8.85 -2.43
C GLU A 329 -16.25 -8.97 -2.62
N GLU A 330 -16.74 -9.46 -3.76
CA GLU A 330 -18.17 -9.67 -4.03
C GLU A 330 -18.79 -10.63 -3.00
N ILE A 331 -18.13 -11.77 -2.73
CA ILE A 331 -18.58 -12.73 -1.72
C ILE A 331 -18.59 -12.08 -0.34
N PHE A 332 -17.54 -11.36 0.06
CA PHE A 332 -17.50 -10.68 1.34
C PHE A 332 -18.62 -9.65 1.48
N LEU A 333 -18.84 -8.81 0.47
CA LEU A 333 -19.86 -7.76 0.49
C LEU A 333 -21.30 -8.30 0.55
N SER A 334 -21.52 -9.53 0.10
CA SER A 334 -22.81 -10.21 0.21
C SER A 334 -23.11 -10.74 1.62
N SER A 335 -22.12 -10.80 2.51
CA SER A 335 -22.26 -11.27 3.89
C SER A 335 -22.94 -10.26 4.82
N ASP A 336 -23.52 -10.75 5.91
CA ASP A 336 -24.16 -9.93 6.94
C ASP A 336 -23.14 -9.04 7.68
N ILE A 337 -21.91 -9.51 7.92
CA ILE A 337 -20.85 -8.71 8.53
C ILE A 337 -20.47 -7.47 7.70
N ALA A 338 -20.69 -7.51 6.38
CA ALA A 338 -20.41 -6.40 5.47
C ALA A 338 -21.49 -5.30 5.46
N ARG A 339 -22.61 -5.46 6.18
CA ARG A 339 -23.66 -4.41 6.29
C ARG A 339 -23.20 -3.18 7.08
N ARG A 340 -22.07 -3.26 7.76
CA ARG A 340 -21.54 -2.20 8.60
C ARG A 340 -21.06 -1.01 7.77
N GLN A 341 -21.26 0.21 8.30
CA GLN A 341 -20.82 1.46 7.65
C GLN A 341 -19.32 1.48 7.29
N LYS A 342 -18.45 0.80 8.06
CA LYS A 342 -17.01 0.70 7.74
C LYS A 342 -16.78 -0.07 6.43
N CYS A 343 -17.49 -1.19 6.24
CA CYS A 343 -17.50 -1.98 4.99
C CYS A 343 -18.23 -1.25 3.85
N ALA A 344 -18.93 -0.15 4.16
CA ALA A 344 -19.49 0.71 3.14
C ALA A 344 -18.42 1.50 2.37
N ARG A 345 -17.22 1.62 2.96
CA ARG A 345 -16.06 2.27 2.35
C ARG A 345 -15.47 1.36 1.25
N PRO A 346 -15.41 1.80 -0.02
CA PRO A 346 -14.95 0.97 -1.13
C PRO A 346 -13.55 0.38 -0.94
N ASP A 347 -12.64 1.13 -0.31
CA ASP A 347 -11.23 0.83 -0.09
C ASP A 347 -10.96 -0.16 1.04
N TYR A 348 -11.79 -0.13 2.09
CA TYR A 348 -11.59 -0.98 3.26
C TYR A 348 -11.66 -2.46 2.91
N VAL A 349 -12.65 -2.84 2.10
CA VAL A 349 -12.87 -4.23 1.71
C VAL A 349 -11.77 -4.69 0.76
N SER A 350 -11.39 -3.88 -0.22
CA SER A 350 -10.32 -4.22 -1.16
C SER A 350 -8.97 -4.41 -0.47
N LEU A 351 -8.58 -3.52 0.45
CA LEU A 351 -7.33 -3.67 1.20
C LEU A 351 -7.37 -4.93 2.08
N SER A 352 -8.47 -5.16 2.79
CA SER A 352 -8.60 -6.32 3.67
C SER A 352 -8.60 -7.63 2.86
N ALA A 353 -9.21 -7.63 1.67
CA ALA A 353 -9.23 -8.76 0.76
C ALA A 353 -7.84 -9.04 0.19
N TYR A 354 -7.12 -8.01 -0.28
CA TYR A 354 -5.73 -8.13 -0.73
C TYR A 354 -4.84 -8.75 0.35
N LYS A 355 -4.88 -8.19 1.58
CA LYS A 355 -4.12 -8.71 2.71
C LYS A 355 -4.46 -10.18 3.02
N ALA A 356 -5.73 -10.56 2.93
CA ALA A 356 -6.15 -11.93 3.14
C ALA A 356 -5.69 -12.87 2.01
N ILE A 357 -5.67 -12.41 0.75
CA ILE A 357 -5.17 -13.14 -0.41
C ILE A 357 -3.67 -13.41 -0.25
N GLU A 358 -2.87 -12.37 0.00
CA GLU A 358 -1.42 -12.48 0.17
C GLU A 358 -1.06 -13.40 1.33
N LYS A 359 -1.75 -13.24 2.46
CA LYS A 359 -1.56 -14.14 3.59
C LYS A 359 -1.93 -15.59 3.24
N THR A 360 -3.00 -15.80 2.47
CA THR A 360 -3.43 -17.15 2.05
C THR A 360 -2.43 -17.79 1.09
N ARG A 361 -1.85 -17.02 0.15
CA ARG A 361 -0.78 -17.49 -0.76
C ARG A 361 0.42 -17.97 0.04
N ARG A 362 0.92 -17.11 0.93
CA ARG A 362 2.05 -17.38 1.83
C ARG A 362 1.84 -18.60 2.72
N ASP A 363 0.63 -18.78 3.26
CA ASP A 363 0.33 -19.85 4.20
C ASP A 363 0.10 -21.22 3.53
N TYR A 364 -0.35 -21.26 2.26
CA TYR A 364 -0.91 -22.48 1.67
C TYR A 364 -0.47 -22.81 0.22
N LEU A 365 0.06 -21.85 -0.55
CA LEU A 365 0.34 -22.03 -1.98
C LEU A 365 1.83 -21.91 -2.32
N ASP A 366 2.61 -21.24 -1.48
CA ASP A 366 4.07 -21.14 -1.64
C ASP A 366 4.75 -22.36 -0.98
N ASP A 367 4.94 -23.44 -1.76
CA ASP A 367 5.70 -24.67 -1.42
C ASP A 367 7.01 -24.78 -2.22
#